data_AF-A0ABD5DFP2-F1
#
_entry.id   AF-A0ABD5DFP2-F1
#
_cell.length_a   1.000
_cell.length_b   1.000
_cell.length_c   1.000
_cell.angle_alpha   90.00
_cell.angle_beta   90.00
_cell.angle_gamma   90.00
#
_symmetry.space_group_name_H-M   'P 1'
#
loop_
_entity.id
_entity.type
_entity.pdbx_description
1 polymer ?
#
loop_
_entity_poly.entity_id
_entity_poly.type
_entity_poly.pdbx_seq_one_letter_code
_entity_poly.pdbx_strand_id
1 'polypeptide(L)'
;GQRTAIYFSMQADPVDYGVWKTGINTAGILTSINGFLGKVAMAGAGAITGVLLSSSGYIANHTQSDSALLAIKACYLYIPALLILASMLW
;
A
#
# COMPACT_ATOMS: atom_id res chain seq x y z
N GLY A 1 -7.47 6.68 15.14
CA GLY A 1 -7.04 6.55 16.54
C GLY A 1 -6.66 5.13 16.88
N GLN A 2 -7.61 4.25 17.18
CA GLN A 2 -7.33 2.91 17.70
C GLN A 2 -6.76 1.90 16.67
N ARG A 3 -7.20 1.93 15.40
CA ARG A 3 -6.74 0.96 14.39
C ARG A 3 -5.24 1.03 14.10
N THR A 4 -4.67 2.24 14.07
CA THR A 4 -3.23 2.44 13.89
C THR A 4 -2.45 1.98 15.12
N ALA A 5 -2.99 2.15 16.32
CA ALA A 5 -2.33 1.69 17.55
C ALA A 5 -2.20 0.16 17.60
N ILE A 6 -3.25 -0.58 17.22
CA ILE A 6 -3.21 -2.05 17.17
C ILE A 6 -2.19 -2.54 16.13
N TYR A 7 -2.10 -1.88 14.97
CA TYR A 7 -1.14 -2.22 13.93
C TYR A 7 0.34 -2.07 14.37
N PHE A 8 0.63 -1.03 15.16
CA PHE A 8 1.98 -0.84 15.73
C PHE A 8 2.26 -1.81 16.87
N SER A 9 1.26 -2.13 17.71
CA SER A 9 1.40 -3.13 18.77
C SER A 9 1.66 -4.54 18.20
N MET A 10 0.92 -4.97 17.18
CA MET A 10 1.17 -6.27 16.51
C MET A 10 2.57 -6.40 15.91
N GLN A 11 3.18 -5.30 15.48
CA GLN A 11 4.55 -5.30 14.99
C GLN A 11 5.60 -5.30 16.11
N ALA A 12 5.24 -4.81 17.31
CA ALA A 12 6.14 -4.82 18.45
C ALA A 12 6.25 -6.22 19.08
N ASP A 13 5.21 -7.04 19.03
CA ASP A 13 5.19 -8.38 19.65
C ASP A 13 6.34 -9.32 19.18
N PRO A 14 6.68 -9.41 17.88
CA PRO A 14 7.84 -10.18 17.41
C PRO A 14 9.19 -9.60 17.85
N VAL A 15 9.27 -8.27 18.00
CA VAL A 15 10.49 -7.57 18.41
C VAL A 15 10.77 -7.82 19.88
N ASP A 16 9.76 -7.67 20.73
CA ASP A 16 9.88 -7.92 22.16
C ASP A 16 10.16 -9.40 22.46
N TYR A 17 9.55 -10.33 21.70
CA TYR A 17 9.88 -11.75 21.79
C TYR A 17 11.32 -12.05 21.35
N GLY A 18 11.81 -11.38 20.30
CA GLY A 18 13.20 -11.45 19.86
C GLY A 18 14.17 -10.95 20.93
N VAL A 19 13.91 -9.77 21.50
CA VAL A 19 14.69 -9.21 22.61
C VAL A 19 14.71 -10.15 23.81
N TRP A 20 13.58 -10.79 24.15
CA TRP A 20 13.50 -11.72 25.25
C TRP A 20 14.35 -12.99 25.04
N LYS A 21 14.44 -13.52 23.81
CA LYS A 21 15.20 -14.74 23.51
C LYS A 21 16.68 -14.52 23.17
N THR A 22 17.00 -13.46 22.43
CA THR A 22 18.37 -13.22 21.93
C THR A 22 19.04 -11.99 22.55
N GLY A 23 18.31 -11.17 23.31
CA GLY A 23 18.83 -9.93 23.89
C GLY A 23 19.08 -8.81 22.87
N ILE A 24 18.79 -9.04 21.59
CA ILE A 24 19.08 -8.09 20.52
C ILE A 24 17.83 -7.27 20.20
N ASN A 25 17.94 -5.95 20.31
CA ASN A 25 16.86 -5.02 19.97
C ASN A 25 16.83 -4.71 18.47
N THR A 26 15.86 -5.29 17.77
CA THR A 26 15.63 -5.10 16.33
C THR A 26 14.53 -4.06 16.03
N ALA A 27 14.03 -3.33 17.03
CA ALA A 27 12.93 -2.37 16.88
C ALA A 27 13.21 -1.30 15.81
N GLY A 28 14.46 -0.82 15.75
CA GLY A 28 14.89 0.18 14.77
C GLY A 28 14.86 -0.34 13.34
N ILE A 29 15.27 -1.59 13.12
CA ILE A 29 15.27 -2.24 11.81
C ILE A 29 13.84 -2.48 11.33
N LEU A 30 12.94 -2.98 12.20
CA LEU A 30 11.55 -3.22 11.83
C LEU A 30 10.82 -1.92 11.45
N THR A 31 11.02 -0.85 12.23
CA THR A 31 10.44 0.47 11.94
C THR A 31 10.96 1.02 10.61
N SER A 32 12.25 0.86 10.34
CA SER A 32 12.88 1.31 9.10
C SER A 32 12.38 0.55 7.87
N ILE A 33 12.22 -0.77 7.98
CA ILE A 33 11.69 -1.63 6.92
C ILE A 33 10.24 -1.25 6.59
N ASN A 34 9.39 -1.02 7.60
CA ASN A 34 8.00 -0.60 7.36
C ASN A 34 7.91 0.73 6.61
N GLY A 35 8.71 1.71 7.03
CA GLY A 35 8.79 3.00 6.32
C GLY A 35 9.32 2.87 4.89
N PHE A 36 10.32 2.01 4.67
CA PHE A 36 10.88 1.74 3.35
C PHE A 36 9.87 1.05 2.42
N LEU A 37 9.25 -0.04 2.87
CA LEU A 37 8.21 -0.76 2.12
C LEU A 37 7.04 0.15 1.79
N GLY A 38 6.60 1.00 2.72
CA GLY A 38 5.55 1.98 2.48
C GLY A 38 5.88 2.93 1.33
N LYS A 39 7.12 3.46 1.29
CA LYS A 39 7.57 4.34 0.21
C LYS A 39 7.68 3.62 -1.13
N VAL A 40 8.22 2.39 -1.13
CA VAL A 40 8.32 1.56 -2.34
C VAL A 40 6.94 1.21 -2.88
N ALA A 41 5.99 0.84 -2.00
CA ALA A 41 4.62 0.54 -2.38
C ALA A 41 3.90 1.77 -2.96
N MET A 42 4.07 2.96 -2.34
CA MET A 42 3.52 4.21 -2.88
C MET A 42 4.11 4.55 -4.25
N ALA A 43 5.43 4.39 -4.43
CA ALA A 43 6.08 4.60 -5.72
C ALA A 43 5.57 3.62 -6.79
N GLY A 44 5.45 2.33 -6.44
CA GLY A 44 4.90 1.30 -7.31
C GLY A 44 3.45 1.57 -7.70
N ALA A 45 2.59 1.92 -6.73
CA ALA A 45 1.20 2.26 -6.97
C ALA A 45 1.05 3.49 -7.89
N GLY A 46 1.88 4.52 -7.69
CA GLY A 46 1.94 5.70 -8.54
C GLY A 46 2.39 5.37 -9.97
N ALA A 47 3.41 4.52 -10.13
CA ALA A 47 3.88 4.08 -11.44
C ALA A 47 2.82 3.27 -12.21
N ILE A 48 2.16 2.32 -11.54
CA ILE A 48 1.08 1.51 -12.13
C ILE A 48 -0.07 2.41 -12.57
N THR A 49 -0.52 3.32 -11.70
CA THR A 49 -1.58 4.27 -12.00
C THR A 49 -1.19 5.18 -13.17
N GLY A 50 0.04 5.66 -13.21
CA GLY A 50 0.56 6.52 -14.29
C GLY A 50 0.61 5.81 -15.64
N VAL A 51 1.07 4.55 -15.68
CA VAL A 51 1.10 3.74 -16.91
C VAL A 51 -0.30 3.42 -17.40
N LEU A 52 -1.22 3.03 -16.51
CA LEU A 52 -2.63 2.80 -16.84
C LEU A 52 -3.28 4.05 -17.43
N LEU A 53 -3.03 5.21 -16.84
CA LEU A 53 -3.62 6.46 -17.29
C LEU A 53 -3.05 6.92 -18.64
N SER A 54 -1.72 6.82 -18.80
CA SER A 54 -1.01 7.15 -20.05
C SER A 54 -1.43 6.25 -21.22
N SER A 55 -1.53 4.94 -20.99
CA SER A 55 -1.97 3.98 -22.02
C SER A 55 -3.45 4.11 -22.40
N SER A 56 -4.31 4.61 -21.50
CA SER A 56 -5.75 4.77 -21.75
C SER A 56 -6.12 5.98 -22.62
N GLY A 57 -5.14 6.84 -22.95
CA GLY A 57 -5.36 8.07 -23.70
C GLY A 57 -5.95 9.21 -22.87
N TYR A 58 -5.65 9.25 -21.57
CA TYR A 58 -6.14 10.29 -20.67
C TYR A 58 -5.68 11.69 -21.13
N ILE A 59 -6.65 12.55 -21.45
CA ILE A 59 -6.44 13.97 -21.72
C ILE A 59 -7.06 14.74 -20.57
N ALA A 60 -6.26 15.56 -19.90
CA ALA A 60 -6.74 16.41 -18.82
C ALA A 60 -7.66 17.52 -19.37
N ASN A 61 -8.73 17.86 -18.64
CA ASN A 61 -9.65 18.95 -18.93
C ASN A 61 -10.47 18.84 -20.24
N HIS A 62 -10.64 17.62 -20.78
CA HIS A 62 -11.52 17.35 -21.91
C HIS A 62 -12.51 16.20 -21.59
N THR A 63 -13.58 16.09 -22.39
CA THR A 63 -14.50 14.94 -22.33
C THR A 63 -13.72 13.66 -22.57
N GLN A 64 -13.70 12.79 -21.57
CA GLN A 64 -12.90 11.58 -21.59
C GLN A 64 -13.60 10.46 -22.38
N SER A 65 -12.83 9.72 -23.15
CA SER A 65 -13.31 8.50 -23.82
C SER A 65 -13.70 7.43 -22.80
N ASP A 66 -14.58 6.51 -23.21
CA ASP A 66 -15.01 5.39 -22.35
C ASP A 66 -13.83 4.57 -21.79
N SER A 67 -12.73 4.49 -22.55
CA SER A 67 -11.48 3.83 -22.15
C SER A 67 -10.78 4.55 -20.98
N ALA A 68 -10.69 5.88 -21.03
CA ALA A 68 -10.07 6.68 -19.97
C ALA A 68 -10.93 6.70 -18.70
N LEU A 69 -12.26 6.74 -18.85
CA LEU A 69 -13.19 6.66 -17.73
C LEU A 69 -13.08 5.30 -17.01
N LEU A 70 -12.91 4.21 -17.75
CA LEU A 70 -12.70 2.88 -17.19
C LEU A 70 -11.36 2.77 -16.45
N ALA A 71 -10.30 3.37 -16.98
CA ALA A 71 -8.99 3.41 -16.31
C ALA A 71 -9.03 4.18 -14.98
N ILE A 72 -9.77 5.30 -14.91
CA ILE A 72 -9.95 6.05 -13.65
C ILE A 72 -10.73 5.22 -12.63
N LYS A 73 -11.84 4.59 -13.05
CA LYS A 73 -12.61 3.68 -12.19
C LYS A 73 -11.76 2.51 -11.73
N ALA A 74 -10.87 1.99 -12.57
CA ALA A 74 -9.91 0.94 -12.21
C ALA A 74 -8.97 1.38 -11.08
N CYS A 75 -8.38 2.56 -11.20
CA CYS A 75 -7.44 3.07 -10.21
C CYS A 75 -8.09 3.41 -8.87
N TYR A 76 -9.31 3.97 -8.88
CA TYR A 76 -9.99 4.43 -7.67
C TYR A 76 -10.88 3.37 -6.99
N LEU A 77 -11.42 2.41 -7.73
CA LEU A 77 -12.41 1.47 -7.22
C LEU A 77 -11.92 0.02 -7.32
N TYR A 78 -11.55 -0.44 -8.51
CA TYR A 78 -11.27 -1.86 -8.72
C TYR A 78 -9.96 -2.31 -8.07
N ILE A 79 -8.86 -1.56 -8.23
CA ILE A 79 -7.56 -1.92 -7.64
C ILE A 79 -7.64 -1.94 -6.10
N PRO A 80 -8.14 -0.90 -5.41
CA PRO A 80 -8.27 -0.94 -3.95
C PRO A 80 -9.23 -2.02 -3.46
N ALA A 81 -10.37 -2.22 -4.14
CA ALA A 81 -11.34 -3.24 -3.75
C ALA A 81 -10.75 -4.66 -3.82
N LEU A 82 -10.00 -4.96 -4.88
CA LEU A 82 -9.37 -6.28 -5.06
C LEU A 82 -8.28 -6.51 -4.00
N LEU A 83 -7.48 -5.49 -3.69
CA LEU A 83 -6.49 -5.56 -2.60
C LEU A 83 -7.14 -5.80 -1.23
N ILE A 84 -8.25 -5.13 -0.94
CA ILE A 84 -9.00 -5.34 0.31
C ILE A 84 -9.56 -6.77 0.36
N LEU A 85 -10.17 -7.25 -0.72
CA LEU A 85 -10.69 -8.61 -0.78
C LEU A 85 -9.58 -9.66 -0.60
N ALA A 86 -8.42 -9.46 -1.23
CA ALA A 86 -7.26 -10.32 -1.04
C ALA A 86 -6.78 -10.31 0.42
N SER A 87 -6.75 -9.14 1.06
CA SER A 87 -6.38 -9.01 2.49
C SER A 87 -7.40 -9.63 3.46
N MET A 88 -8.64 -9.86 3.02
CA MET A 88 -9.67 -10.51 3.83
C MET A 88 -9.66 -12.04 3.67
N LEU A 89 -9.12 -12.54 2.56
CA LEU A 89 -9.02 -13.97 2.26
C LEU A 89 -7.77 -14.63 2.85
N TRP A 90 -6.80 -13.82 3.29
CA TRP A 90 -5.53 -14.28 3.87
C TRP A 90 -5.38 -13.82 5.32
#